data_AF-A0A7S3DQL9-F1
#
_entry.id   AF-A0A7S3DQL9-F1
#
_cell.length_a   1.000
_cell.length_b   1.000
_cell.length_c   1.000
_cell.angle_alpha   90.00
_cell.angle_beta   90.00
_cell.angle_gamma   90.00
#
_symmetry.space_group_name_H-M   'P 1'
#
loop_
_entity.id
_entity.type
_entity.pdbx_description
1 polymer ?
#
loop_
_entity_poly.entity_id
_entity_poly.type
_entity_poly.pdbx_seq_one_letter_code
_entity_poly.pdbx_strand_id
1 'polypeptide(L)'
;DFYVSTVRQFRDRRYDFKRYKKDWGKKLSKAKDQTEKKFCEDKVLVYDSLQVAHKCILNSFYGYVMRKGARWRSMEMGGIVTKTGADIITQARILVEQIGRPLELDTDGIWCILPKSFPDKYSFELQGGKTITLEYPCVMLNADVDENFTNH
;
A
#
# COMPACT_ATOMS: atom_id res chain seq x y z
N ASP A 1 2.48 14.23 -19.40
CA ASP A 1 3.32 14.36 -18.19
C ASP A 1 4.37 13.28 -18.03
N PHE A 2 5.61 13.56 -18.44
CA PHE A 2 6.74 12.64 -18.32
C PHE A 2 7.01 12.21 -16.87
N TYR A 3 7.17 13.17 -15.94
CA TYR A 3 7.57 12.89 -14.55
C TYR A 3 6.56 11.98 -13.83
N VAL A 4 5.28 12.34 -13.84
CA VAL A 4 4.21 11.54 -13.22
C VAL A 4 4.09 10.16 -13.86
N SER A 5 4.26 10.07 -15.19
CA SER A 5 4.24 8.78 -15.90
C SER A 5 5.40 7.89 -15.46
N THR A 6 6.60 8.44 -15.25
CA THR A 6 7.74 7.69 -14.71
C THR A 6 7.46 7.17 -13.30
N VAL A 7 6.88 8.00 -12.41
CA VAL A 7 6.51 7.58 -11.06
C VAL A 7 5.48 6.43 -11.11
N ARG A 8 4.46 6.55 -11.96
CA ARG A 8 3.44 5.49 -12.17
C ARG A 8 4.07 4.19 -12.65
N GLN A 9 4.96 4.24 -13.64
CA GLN A 9 5.66 3.04 -14.13
C GLN A 9 6.49 2.35 -13.05
N PHE A 10 7.19 3.10 -12.20
CA PHE A 10 7.93 2.52 -11.07
C PHE A 10 7.00 1.91 -10.02
N ARG A 11 5.86 2.54 -9.74
CA ARG A 11 4.83 2.04 -8.82
C ARG A 11 4.26 0.72 -9.32
N ASP A 12 3.85 0.68 -10.58
CA ASP A 12 3.20 -0.49 -11.17
C ASP A 12 4.18 -1.66 -11.26
N ARG A 13 5.45 -1.41 -11.64
CA ARG A 13 6.52 -2.41 -11.60
C ARG A 13 6.76 -2.95 -10.18
N ARG A 14 6.71 -2.09 -9.15
CA ARG A 14 6.79 -2.54 -7.76
C ARG A 14 5.61 -3.45 -7.40
N TYR A 15 4.39 -3.13 -7.85
CA TYR A 15 3.22 -3.96 -7.61
C TYR A 15 3.35 -5.34 -8.27
N ASP A 16 3.97 -5.43 -9.44
CA ASP A 16 4.31 -6.72 -10.06
C ASP A 16 5.22 -7.55 -9.15
N PHE A 17 6.30 -6.97 -8.61
CA PHE A 17 7.19 -7.69 -7.68
C PHE A 17 6.49 -8.08 -6.38
N LYS A 18 5.61 -7.22 -5.84
CA LYS A 18 4.80 -7.54 -4.66
C LYS A 18 3.84 -8.70 -4.94
N ARG A 19 3.24 -8.75 -6.14
CA ARG A 19 2.41 -9.87 -6.60
C ARG A 19 3.24 -11.14 -6.74
N TYR A 20 4.40 -11.09 -7.40
CA TYR A 20 5.28 -12.25 -7.54
C TYR A 20 5.74 -12.79 -6.19
N LYS A 21 6.14 -11.92 -5.23
CA LYS A 21 6.44 -12.33 -3.85
C LYS A 21 5.27 -13.12 -3.25
N LYS A 22 4.05 -12.60 -3.36
CA LYS A 22 2.83 -13.26 -2.83
C LYS A 22 2.58 -14.61 -3.50
N ASP A 23 2.70 -14.69 -4.82
CA ASP A 23 2.44 -15.91 -5.58
C ASP A 23 3.49 -16.99 -5.30
N TRP A 24 4.77 -16.62 -5.21
CA TRP A 24 5.84 -17.54 -4.79
C TRP A 24 5.70 -17.95 -3.32
N GLY A 25 5.22 -17.08 -2.44
CA GLY A 25 4.88 -17.45 -1.07
C GLY A 25 3.76 -18.50 -1.00
N LYS A 26 2.74 -18.39 -1.85
CA LYS A 26 1.71 -19.44 -1.99
C LYS A 26 2.30 -20.75 -2.52
N LYS A 27 3.19 -20.70 -3.53
CA LYS A 27 3.86 -21.90 -4.04
C LYS A 27 4.73 -22.56 -2.98
N LEU A 28 5.47 -21.78 -2.20
CA LEU A 28 6.27 -22.27 -1.07
C LEU A 28 5.39 -23.02 -0.05
N SER A 29 4.22 -22.48 0.30
CA SER A 29 3.29 -23.16 1.22
C SER A 29 2.73 -24.50 0.69
N LYS A 30 2.80 -24.74 -0.63
CA LYS A 30 2.33 -25.97 -1.29
C LYS A 30 3.48 -26.93 -1.66
N ALA A 31 4.73 -26.48 -1.60
CA ALA A 31 5.89 -27.27 -1.97
C ALA A 31 6.09 -28.42 -0.99
N LYS A 32 6.36 -29.62 -1.52
CA LYS A 32 6.51 -30.84 -0.72
C LYS A 32 7.97 -31.22 -0.53
N ASP A 33 8.76 -31.10 -1.59
CA ASP A 33 10.15 -31.53 -1.62
C ASP A 33 11.10 -30.45 -1.11
N GLN A 34 12.19 -30.85 -0.46
CA GLN A 34 13.16 -29.92 0.13
C GLN A 34 13.85 -29.03 -0.93
N THR A 35 14.14 -29.59 -2.10
CA THR A 35 14.73 -28.85 -3.23
C THR A 35 13.76 -27.80 -3.77
N GLU A 36 12.48 -28.14 -3.89
CA GLU A 36 11.44 -27.24 -4.35
C GLU A 36 11.19 -26.11 -3.35
N LYS A 37 11.16 -26.43 -2.05
CA LYS A 37 11.04 -25.44 -0.96
C LYS A 37 12.18 -24.42 -1.02
N LYS A 38 13.43 -24.88 -1.09
CA LYS A 38 14.60 -23.99 -1.17
C LYS A 38 14.52 -23.08 -2.40
N PHE A 39 14.16 -23.63 -3.57
CA PHE A 39 13.97 -22.81 -4.77
C PHE A 39 12.87 -21.76 -4.61
N CYS A 40 11.74 -22.12 -3.98
CA CYS A 40 10.65 -21.19 -3.73
C CYS A 40 11.04 -20.11 -2.70
N GLU A 41 11.77 -20.47 -1.64
CA GLU A 41 12.33 -19.53 -0.66
C GLU A 41 13.26 -18.50 -1.34
N ASP A 42 14.19 -18.97 -2.18
CA ASP A 42 15.09 -18.10 -2.94
C ASP A 42 14.29 -17.12 -3.82
N LYS A 43 13.22 -17.59 -4.49
CA LYS A 43 12.34 -16.72 -5.28
C LYS A 43 11.62 -15.70 -4.43
N VAL A 44 11.06 -16.10 -3.28
CA VAL A 44 10.41 -15.16 -2.34
C VAL A 44 11.41 -14.09 -1.90
N LEU A 45 12.63 -14.47 -1.54
CA LEU A 45 13.70 -13.55 -1.13
C LEU A 45 14.06 -12.55 -2.24
N VAL A 46 14.23 -13.03 -3.48
CA VAL A 46 14.55 -12.18 -4.63
C VAL A 46 13.44 -11.16 -4.88
N TYR A 47 12.18 -11.60 -4.93
CA TYR A 47 11.07 -10.68 -5.20
C TYR A 47 10.79 -9.72 -4.05
N ASP A 48 11.04 -10.13 -2.81
CA ASP A 48 10.98 -9.22 -1.68
C ASP A 48 12.07 -8.15 -1.76
N SER A 49 13.30 -8.55 -2.08
CA SER A 49 14.41 -7.60 -2.27
C SER A 49 14.10 -6.61 -3.39
N LEU A 50 13.58 -7.09 -4.53
CA LEU A 50 13.21 -6.24 -5.65
C LEU A 50 12.10 -5.24 -5.29
N GLN A 51 11.04 -5.67 -4.58
CA GLN A 51 9.96 -4.74 -4.22
C GLN A 51 10.41 -3.70 -3.18
N VAL A 52 11.28 -4.07 -2.22
CA VAL A 52 11.85 -3.12 -1.24
C VAL A 52 12.76 -2.12 -1.95
N ALA A 53 13.63 -2.57 -2.85
CA ALA A 53 14.48 -1.67 -3.63
C ALA A 53 13.64 -0.65 -4.41
N HIS A 54 12.54 -1.10 -5.05
CA HIS A 54 11.62 -0.18 -5.74
C HIS A 54 10.86 0.73 -4.77
N LYS A 55 10.54 0.30 -3.54
CA LYS A 55 9.97 1.16 -2.49
C LYS A 55 10.91 2.33 -2.18
N CYS A 56 12.20 2.05 -2.01
CA CYS A 56 13.20 3.10 -1.72
C CYS A 56 13.28 4.13 -2.85
N ILE A 57 13.28 3.68 -4.12
CA ILE A 57 13.29 4.58 -5.28
C ILE A 57 11.98 5.39 -5.36
N LEU A 58 10.83 4.75 -5.11
CA LEU A 58 9.53 5.42 -5.12
C LEU A 58 9.46 6.55 -4.09
N ASN A 59 9.85 6.26 -2.85
CA ASN A 59 9.91 7.26 -1.78
C ASN A 59 10.93 8.37 -2.11
N SER A 60 11.99 8.04 -2.86
CA SER A 60 12.98 9.01 -3.31
C SER A 60 12.45 9.98 -4.36
N PHE A 61 11.41 9.67 -5.14
CA PHE A 61 10.80 10.65 -6.06
C PHE A 61 10.22 11.85 -5.31
N TYR A 62 9.50 11.60 -4.22
CA TYR A 62 9.01 12.65 -3.34
C TYR A 62 10.17 13.45 -2.71
N GLY A 63 11.20 12.78 -2.20
CA GLY A 63 12.37 13.47 -1.64
C GLY A 63 13.19 14.26 -2.68
N TYR A 64 13.22 13.78 -3.93
CA TYR A 64 14.02 14.36 -5.01
C TYR A 64 13.58 15.79 -5.34
N VAL A 65 12.28 16.07 -5.33
CA VAL A 65 11.77 17.41 -5.66
C VAL A 65 12.13 18.47 -4.62
N MET A 66 12.49 18.05 -3.41
CA MET A 66 12.96 18.95 -2.34
C MET A 66 14.50 19.08 -2.31
N ARG A 67 15.23 18.20 -3.02
CA ARG A 67 16.69 18.13 -2.96
C ARG A 67 17.35 19.38 -3.57
N LYS A 68 18.31 19.97 -2.85
CA LYS A 68 19.14 21.07 -3.36
C LYS A 68 19.92 20.60 -4.61
N GLY A 69 19.87 21.39 -5.68
CA GLY A 69 20.53 21.08 -6.96
C GLY A 69 19.80 20.04 -7.83
N ALA A 70 18.60 19.59 -7.46
CA ALA A 70 17.78 18.77 -8.34
C ALA A 70 17.34 19.56 -9.58
N ARG A 71 17.32 18.89 -10.74
CA ARG A 71 16.90 19.50 -12.02
C ARG A 71 15.41 19.85 -12.01
N TRP A 72 14.59 19.04 -11.33
CA TRP A 72 13.17 19.26 -11.12
C TRP A 72 12.88 19.52 -9.64
N ARG A 73 13.47 20.58 -9.09
CA ARG A 73 13.22 21.02 -7.72
C ARG A 73 11.94 21.87 -7.67
N SER A 74 11.00 21.51 -6.81
CA SER A 74 9.82 22.34 -6.49
C SER A 74 9.43 22.12 -5.03
N MET A 75 9.47 23.19 -4.24
CA MET A 75 9.04 23.13 -2.83
C MET A 75 7.53 23.07 -2.71
N GLU A 76 6.84 23.69 -3.65
CA GLU A 76 5.39 23.72 -3.78
C GLU A 76 4.86 22.31 -3.99
N MET A 77 5.44 21.56 -4.94
CA MET A 77 5.04 20.17 -5.20
C MET A 77 5.27 19.28 -3.97
N GLY A 78 6.42 19.41 -3.31
CA GLY A 78 6.70 18.69 -2.07
C GLY A 78 5.68 19.02 -0.98
N GLY A 79 5.43 20.31 -0.74
CA GLY A 79 4.49 20.79 0.27
C GLY A 79 3.05 20.35 0.01
N ILE A 80 2.58 20.38 -1.24
CA ILE A 80 1.25 19.89 -1.61
C ILE A 80 1.12 18.40 -1.27
N VAL A 81 2.09 17.57 -1.68
CA VAL A 81 2.05 16.12 -1.39
C VAL A 81 2.03 15.86 0.11
N THR A 82 2.87 16.54 0.89
CA THR A 82 2.88 16.38 2.37
C THR A 82 1.56 16.80 2.99
N LYS A 83 1.02 17.95 2.57
CA LYS A 83 -0.23 18.49 3.12
C LYS A 83 -1.41 17.59 2.79
N THR A 84 -1.55 17.15 1.55
CA THR A 84 -2.61 16.20 1.14
C THR A 84 -2.49 14.89 1.91
N GLY A 85 -1.29 14.34 2.09
CA GLY A 85 -1.08 13.14 2.91
C GLY A 85 -1.52 13.34 4.38
N ALA A 86 -1.15 14.48 4.96
CA ALA A 86 -1.56 14.85 6.32
C ALA A 86 -3.09 15.01 6.45
N ASP A 87 -3.75 15.57 5.44
CA ASP A 87 -5.20 15.74 5.44
C ASP A 87 -5.92 14.39 5.34
N ILE A 88 -5.46 13.49 4.46
CA ILE A 88 -5.99 12.12 4.33
C ILE A 88 -5.89 11.36 5.66
N ILE A 89 -4.72 11.33 6.30
CA ILE A 89 -4.53 10.56 7.54
C ILE A 89 -5.28 11.18 8.72
N THR A 90 -5.41 12.52 8.75
CA THR A 90 -6.18 13.23 9.78
C THR A 90 -7.67 12.89 9.66
N GLN A 91 -8.21 12.88 8.44
CA GLN A 91 -9.60 12.48 8.19
C GLN A 91 -9.85 11.03 8.59
N ALA A 92 -8.97 10.10 8.17
CA ALA A 92 -9.06 8.70 8.58
C ALA A 92 -9.03 8.55 10.11
N ARG A 93 -8.18 9.31 10.81
CA ARG A 93 -8.11 9.31 12.28
C ARG A 93 -9.41 9.78 12.92
N ILE A 94 -10.01 10.86 12.42
CA ILE A 94 -11.30 11.37 12.92
C ILE A 94 -12.37 10.28 12.83
N LEU A 95 -12.44 9.57 11.71
CA LEU A 95 -13.39 8.47 11.54
C LEU A 95 -13.09 7.32 12.50
N VAL A 96 -11.83 6.90 12.61
CA VAL A 96 -11.39 5.82 13.52
C VAL A 96 -11.70 6.13 14.99
N GLU A 97 -11.60 7.41 15.42
CA GLU A 97 -11.97 7.84 16.78
C GLU A 97 -13.45 7.72 17.11
N GLN A 98 -14.33 7.76 16.11
CA GLN A 98 -15.77 7.62 16.31
C GLN A 98 -16.20 6.15 16.46
N ILE A 99 -15.43 5.23 15.88
CA ILE A 99 -15.76 3.79 15.85
C ILE A 99 -14.88 2.93 16.74
N GLY A 100 -13.79 3.49 17.27
CA GLY A 100 -12.81 2.78 18.10
C GLY A 100 -11.86 3.74 18.78
N ARG A 101 -10.63 3.29 19.05
CA ARG A 101 -9.59 4.11 19.70
C ARG A 101 -8.29 4.03 18.91
N PRO A 102 -7.80 5.13 18.33
CA PRO A 102 -6.44 5.17 17.80
C PRO A 102 -5.43 5.12 18.94
N LEU A 103 -4.29 4.49 18.68
CA LEU A 103 -3.17 4.33 19.61
C LEU A 103 -1.95 5.10 19.12
N GLU A 104 -1.64 4.98 17.84
CA GLU A 104 -0.50 5.63 17.20
C GLU A 104 -0.86 6.02 15.77
N LEU A 105 -0.34 7.15 15.32
CA LEU A 105 -0.49 7.65 13.97
C LEU A 105 0.91 8.02 13.47
N ASP A 106 1.33 7.38 12.37
CA ASP A 106 2.59 7.68 11.70
C ASP A 106 2.35 7.86 10.21
N THR A 107 2.51 9.09 9.72
CA THR A 107 2.55 9.51 8.31
C THR A 107 1.40 9.03 7.41
N ASP A 108 1.33 7.73 7.14
CA ASP A 108 0.38 7.04 6.27
C ASP A 108 -0.34 5.85 6.94
N GLY A 109 -0.15 5.64 8.25
CA GLY A 109 -0.72 4.53 9.01
C GLY A 109 -1.31 4.93 10.36
N ILE A 110 -2.34 4.20 10.78
CA ILE A 110 -2.98 4.35 12.10
C ILE A 110 -3.00 2.97 12.77
N TRP A 111 -2.36 2.86 13.93
CA TRP A 111 -2.58 1.76 14.84
C TRP A 111 -3.79 2.08 15.70
N CYS A 112 -4.78 1.20 15.71
CA CYS A 112 -6.01 1.41 16.47
C CYS A 112 -6.56 0.10 17.03
N ILE A 113 -7.46 0.22 18.01
CA ILE A 113 -8.28 -0.87 18.51
C ILE A 113 -9.74 -0.59 18.14
N LEU A 114 -10.39 -1.59 17.57
CA LEU A 114 -11.82 -1.57 17.26
C LEU A 114 -12.55 -2.54 18.20
N PRO A 115 -13.85 -2.31 18.50
CA PRO A 115 -14.65 -3.26 19.27
C PRO A 115 -14.64 -4.66 18.64
N LYS A 116 -14.64 -5.72 19.45
CA LYS A 116 -14.65 -7.11 18.94
C LYS A 116 -15.90 -7.42 18.09
N SER A 117 -17.02 -6.75 18.37
CA SER A 117 -18.26 -6.87 17.62
C SER A 117 -18.28 -6.05 16.32
N PHE A 118 -17.22 -5.28 16.04
CA PHE A 118 -17.16 -4.46 14.84
C PHE A 118 -16.97 -5.35 13.60
N PRO A 119 -17.64 -5.02 12.48
CA PRO A 119 -17.44 -5.70 11.19
C PRO A 119 -15.97 -5.78 10.77
N ASP A 120 -15.43 -7.00 10.63
CA ASP A 120 -14.04 -7.22 10.19
C ASP A 120 -13.96 -7.74 8.75
N LYS A 121 -14.11 -9.06 8.55
CA LYS A 121 -13.95 -9.68 7.22
C LYS A 121 -15.22 -10.38 6.75
N TYR A 122 -15.57 -10.14 5.49
CA TYR A 122 -16.66 -10.81 4.79
C TYR A 122 -16.12 -11.53 3.56
N SER A 123 -16.67 -12.69 3.26
CA SER A 123 -16.33 -13.47 2.06
C SER A 123 -17.54 -13.54 1.15
N PHE A 124 -17.36 -13.16 -0.11
CA PHE A 124 -18.39 -13.19 -1.13
C PHE A 124 -18.05 -14.28 -2.14
N GLU A 125 -19.02 -15.15 -2.41
CA GLU A 125 -18.93 -16.13 -3.50
C GLU A 125 -19.46 -15.51 -4.79
N LEU A 126 -18.62 -15.49 -5.81
CA LEU A 126 -19.02 -15.04 -7.13
C LEU A 126 -19.66 -16.18 -7.91
N GLN A 127 -20.49 -15.85 -8.91
CA GLN A 127 -21.13 -16.83 -9.79
C GLN A 127 -20.14 -17.80 -10.48
N GLY A 128 -18.86 -17.40 -10.61
CA GLY A 128 -17.78 -18.25 -11.13
C GLY A 128 -17.07 -19.14 -10.10
N GLY A 129 -17.62 -19.30 -8.89
CA GLY A 129 -17.03 -20.13 -7.81
C GLY A 129 -15.78 -19.55 -7.15
N LYS A 130 -15.37 -18.33 -7.53
CA LYS A 130 -14.25 -17.62 -6.91
C LYS A 130 -14.75 -16.84 -5.70
N THR A 131 -14.05 -16.97 -4.57
CA THR A 131 -14.32 -16.18 -3.36
C THR A 131 -13.49 -14.90 -3.36
N ILE A 132 -14.11 -13.77 -3.01
CA ILE A 132 -13.44 -12.50 -2.72
C ILE A 132 -13.63 -12.19 -1.23
N THR A 133 -12.53 -11.84 -0.56
CA THR A 133 -12.55 -11.38 0.83
C THR A 133 -12.53 -9.85 0.86
N LEU A 134 -13.46 -9.27 1.61
CA LEU A 134 -13.56 -7.86 1.90
C LEU A 134 -13.18 -7.62 3.37
N GLU A 135 -12.24 -6.72 3.61
CA GLU A 135 -11.90 -6.25 4.96
C GLU A 135 -12.61 -4.91 5.17
N TYR A 136 -13.72 -4.93 5.91
CA TYR A 136 -14.65 -3.81 6.02
C TYR A 136 -14.00 -2.52 6.52
N PRO A 137 -13.15 -2.51 7.58
CA PRO A 137 -12.50 -1.28 8.02
C PRO A 137 -11.62 -0.65 6.93
N CYS A 138 -10.95 -1.48 6.13
CA CYS A 138 -10.10 -1.03 5.03
C CYS A 138 -10.93 -0.45 3.87
N VAL A 139 -12.00 -1.14 3.48
CA VAL A 139 -12.87 -0.68 2.38
C VAL A 139 -13.62 0.59 2.75
N MET A 140 -14.10 0.71 3.98
CA MET A 140 -14.74 1.91 4.51
C MET A 140 -13.81 3.13 4.41
N LEU A 141 -12.56 3.00 4.85
CA LEU A 141 -11.58 4.09 4.72
C LEU A 141 -11.22 4.40 3.26
N ASN A 142 -11.12 3.37 2.40
CA ASN A 142 -10.86 3.60 0.97
C ASN A 142 -12.01 4.36 0.29
N ALA A 143 -13.26 4.06 0.65
CA ALA A 143 -14.43 4.76 0.11
C ALA A 143 -14.46 6.23 0.55
N ASP A 144 -14.16 6.51 1.82
CA ASP A 144 -14.06 7.88 2.33
C ASP A 144 -12.95 8.67 1.63
N VAL A 145 -11.79 8.04 1.35
CA VAL A 145 -10.71 8.67 0.58
C VAL A 145 -11.12 8.93 -0.87
N ASP A 146 -11.79 7.99 -1.52
CA ASP A 146 -12.26 8.15 -2.91
C ASP A 146 -13.28 9.29 -3.04
N GLU A 147 -14.21 9.42 -2.09
CA GLU A 147 -15.22 10.48 -2.09
C GLU A 147 -14.61 11.89 -1.89
N ASN A 148 -13.60 12.02 -1.02
CA ASN A 148 -13.08 13.32 -0.60
C ASN A 148 -11.79 13.77 -1.32
N PHE A 149 -11.03 12.85 -1.92
CA PHE A 149 -9.70 13.14 -2.49
C PHE A 149 -9.54 12.72 -3.96
N THR A 150 -10.63 12.34 -4.64
CA THR A 150 -10.59 12.07 -6.08
C THR A 150 -10.39 13.36 -6.87
N ASN A 151 -9.48 13.30 -7.85
CA ASN A 151 -9.26 14.35 -8.82
C ASN A 151 -10.15 14.12 -10.05
N HIS A 152 -11.18 14.95 -10.25
CA HIS A 152 -12.18 14.84 -11.31
C HIS A 152 -11.73 15.46 -12.65
#